data_AF-A0A522JZF9-F1
#
_entry.id   AF-A0A522JZF9-F1
#
_cell.length_a   1.000
_cell.length_b   1.000
_cell.length_c   1.000
_cell.angle_alpha   90.00
_cell.angle_beta   90.00
_cell.angle_gamma   90.00
#
_symmetry.space_group_name_H-M   'P 1'
#
loop_
_entity.id
_entity.type
_entity.pdbx_description
1 polymer ?
#
loop_
_entity_poly.entity_id
_entity_poly.type
_entity_poly.pdbx_seq_one_letter_code
_entity_poly.pdbx_strand_id
1 'polypeptide(L)' 'MFIYRDDYYNKESPDKGLAEIIIGKQRNGPTDTVKLTFLGHYTKFENYAPDSFVGAFD' A
#
# COMPACT_ATOMS: atom_id res chain seq x y z
N MET A 1 14.32 2.75 -0.90
CA MET A 1 12.86 2.66 -1.11
C MET A 1 12.64 1.56 -2.11
N PHE A 2 11.80 0.59 -1.77
CA PHE A 2 11.38 -0.50 -2.64
C PHE A 2 9.86 -0.51 -2.71
N ILE A 3 9.31 -0.98 -3.83
CA ILE A 3 7.87 -1.09 -4.05
C ILE A 3 7.56 -2.56 -4.25
N TYR A 4 6.65 -3.09 -3.45
CA TYR A 4 6.14 -4.45 -3.57
C TYR A 4 4.63 -4.43 -3.78
N ARG A 5 4.17 -5.30 -4.66
CA ARG A 5 2.76 -5.48 -5.02
C ARG A 5 2.48 -6.96 -5.11
N ASP A 6 1.82 -7.50 -4.10
CA ASP A 6 1.52 -8.94 -4.05
C ASP A 6 0.59 -9.35 -5.20
N ASP A 7 -0.39 -8.49 -5.53
CA ASP A 7 -1.37 -8.71 -6.59
C ASP A 7 -0.75 -8.81 -8.01
N TYR A 8 0.47 -8.32 -8.21
CA TYR A 8 1.21 -8.47 -9.46
C TYR A 8 1.78 -9.87 -9.64
N TYR A 9 2.23 -10.51 -8.54
CA TYR A 9 2.83 -11.84 -8.56
C TYR A 9 1.80 -12.94 -8.24
N ASN A 10 0.81 -12.63 -7.42
CA ASN A 10 -0.27 -13.51 -6.99
C ASN A 10 -1.63 -12.93 -7.39
N LYS A 11 -2.24 -13.48 -8.45
CA LYS A 11 -3.54 -13.02 -8.97
C LYS A 11 -4.72 -13.25 -8.00
N GLU A 12 -4.54 -14.13 -7.02
CA GLU A 12 -5.53 -14.45 -5.98
C GLU A 12 -5.21 -13.78 -4.64
N SER A 13 -4.26 -12.83 -4.64
CA SER A 13 -3.89 -12.10 -3.42
C SER A 13 -5.13 -11.48 -2.76
N PRO A 14 -5.27 -11.60 -1.42
CA PRO A 14 -6.30 -10.88 -0.69
C PRO A 14 -6.03 -9.35 -0.68
N ASP A 15 -4.79 -8.93 -0.92
CA ASP A 15 -4.34 -7.54 -0.87
C ASP A 15 -4.39 -6.87 -2.26
N LYS A 16 -5.45 -7.14 -3.03
CA LYS A 16 -5.62 -6.55 -4.37
C LYS A 16 -5.68 -5.03 -4.33
N GLY A 17 -4.90 -4.39 -5.20
CA GLY A 17 -4.79 -2.94 -5.23
C GLY A 17 -4.03 -2.35 -4.04
N LEU A 18 -3.37 -3.17 -3.21
CA LEU A 18 -2.45 -2.70 -2.17
C LEU A 18 -1.02 -2.66 -2.73
N ALA A 19 -0.26 -1.63 -2.36
CA ALA A 19 1.17 -1.56 -2.57
C ALA A 19 1.89 -1.27 -1.26
N GLU A 20 2.97 -2.00 -1.03
CA GLU A 20 3.85 -1.82 0.12
C GLU A 20 5.07 -0.99 -0.31
N ILE A 21 5.22 0.17 0.31
CA ILE A 21 6.37 1.06 0.14
C ILE A 21 7.34 0.80 1.28
N ILE A 22 8.41 0.06 0.97
CA ILE A 22 9.40 -0.38 1.94
C ILE A 22 10.55 0.62 1.99
N ILE A 23 10.66 1.33 3.11
CA ILE A 23 11.77 2.25 3.38
C ILE A 23 12.93 1.45 4.00
N GLY A 24 13.62 0.65 3.19
CA GLY A 24 14.72 -0.21 3.68
C GLY A 24 15.98 0.52 4.16
N LYS A 25 16.12 1.83 3.86
CA LYS A 25 17.23 2.66 4.35
C LYS A 25 16.81 4.12 4.40
N GLN A 26 17.01 4.75 5.56
CA GLN A 26 16.77 6.19 5.78
C GLN A 26 17.92 6.74 6.64
N ARG A 27 18.63 7.79 6.18
CA ARG A 27 19.86 8.27 6.86
C ARG A 27 19.59 8.98 8.19
N ASN A 28 18.47 9.67 8.28
CA ASN A 28 18.15 10.59 9.37
C ASN A 28 16.79 10.25 10.01
N GLY A 29 16.41 8.97 10.02
CA GLY A 29 15.10 8.58 10.51
C GLY A 29 14.87 7.07 10.48
N PRO A 30 13.71 6.63 10.99
CA PRO A 30 13.36 5.22 11.04
C PRO A 30 13.14 4.64 9.65
N THR A 31 13.34 3.34 9.52
CA THR A 31 12.87 2.54 8.40
C THR A 31 11.50 1.98 8.74
N ASP A 32 10.60 1.89 7.76
CA ASP A 32 9.29 1.28 7.94
C ASP A 32 8.72 0.81 6.59
N THR A 33 7.62 0.06 6.64
CA THR A 33 6.82 -0.29 5.47
C THR A 33 5.48 0.41 5.54
N VAL A 34 5.21 1.25 4.54
CA VAL A 34 3.96 2.01 4.45
C VAL A 34 3.05 1.37 3.42
N LYS A 35 1.79 1.13 3.80
CA LYS A 35 0.76 0.61 2.90
C LYS A 35 0.09 1.77 2.16
N LEU A 36 -0.05 1.65 0.84
CA LEU A 36 -0.76 2.57 -0.04
C LEU A 36 -1.75 1.83 -0.93
N THR A 37 -2.77 2.53 -1.40
CA THR A 37 -3.68 2.01 -2.43
C THR A 37 -3.12 2.30 -3.81
N PHE A 38 -3.03 1.29 -4.68
CA PHE A 38 -2.58 1.41 -6.06
C PHE A 38 -3.74 1.28 -7.06
N LEU A 39 -4.07 2.38 -7.72
CA LEU A 39 -5.09 2.44 -8.78
C LEU A 39 -4.42 2.17 -10.14
N GLY A 40 -4.31 0.90 -10.51
CA GLY A 40 -3.55 0.48 -11.69
C GLY A 40 -4.01 1.04 -13.03
N HIS A 41 -5.31 1.34 -13.16
CA HIS A 41 -5.87 1.96 -14.35
C HIS A 41 -5.43 3.42 -14.54
N TYR A 42 -4.96 4.09 -13.48
CA TYR A 42 -4.40 5.45 -13.53
C TYR A 42 -2.90 5.49 -13.23
N THR A 43 -2.27 4.35 -12.90
CA THR A 43 -0.89 4.30 -12.37
C THR A 43 -0.70 5.26 -11.19
N LYS A 44 -1.70 5.33 -10.30
CA LYS A 44 -1.76 6.30 -9.20
C LYS A 44 -1.68 5.60 -7.85
N PHE A 45 -0.96 6.22 -6.91
CA PHE A 45 -0.96 5.82 -5.50
C PHE A 45 -1.81 6.81 -4.69
N GLU A 46 -2.62 6.27 -3.80
CA GLU A 46 -3.47 7.02 -2.86
C GLU A 46 -3.14 6.60 -1.43
N ASN A 47 -3.50 7.46 -0.47
CA ASN A 47 -3.40 7.10 0.94
C ASN A 47 -4.27 5.88 1.22
N TYR A 48 -3.71 4.90 1.92
CA TYR A 48 -4.46 3.72 2.31
C TYR A 48 -5.54 4.10 3.32
N ALA A 49 -6.79 3.81 2.99
CA ALA A 49 -7.94 3.99 3.85
C ALA A 49 -8.49 2.60 4.22
N PRO A 50 -8.22 2.09 5.43
CA PRO A 50 -8.73 0.78 5.85
C PRO A 50 -10.25 0.82 6.01
N ASP A 51 -10.94 -0.27 5.66
CA ASP A 51 -12.40 -0.38 5.74
C ASP A 51 -12.96 -0.09 7.15
N SER A 52 -12.15 -0.30 8.20
CA SER A 52 -12.50 0.03 9.58
C SER A 52 -12.81 1.52 9.80
N PHE A 53 -12.36 2.42 8.91
CA PHE A 53 -12.62 3.85 8.99
C PHE A 53 -13.98 4.26 8.38
N VAL A 54 -14.59 3.40 7.56
CA VAL A 54 -15.85 3.71 6.86
C VAL A 54 -17.07 3.54 7.78
N GLY A 55 -16.98 2.69 8.80
CA GLY A 55 -18.09 2.43 9.76
C GLY A 55 -18.20 3.41 10.93
N ALA A 56 -17.42 4.49 10.98
CA ALA A 56 -17.46 5.47 12.07
C ALA A 56 -18.46 6.63 11.83
N PHE A 57 -19.21 6.58 10.73
CA PHE A 57 -20.14 7.62 10.31
C PHE A 57 -21.58 7.13 10.09
N ASP A 58 -21.93 5.92 10.53
CA ASP A 58 -23.30 5.39 10.59
C ASP A 58 -23.84 5.39 12.03
#